data_AF-A0A947UME0-F1
#
_entry.id   AF-A0A947UME0-F1
#
_cell.length_a   1.000
_cell.length_b   1.000
_cell.length_c   1.000
_cell.angle_alpha   90.00
_cell.angle_beta   90.00
_cell.angle_gamma   90.00
#
_symmetry.space_group_name_H-M   'P 1'
#
loop_
_entity.id
_entity.type
_entity.pdbx_description
1 polymer ?
#
loop_
_entity_poly.entity_id
_entity_poly.type
_entity_poly.pdbx_seq_one_letter_code
_entity_poly.pdbx_strand_id
1 'polypeptide(L)'
;MIRKSILALLLAASGVSAHAALSAGDIAVIAYNTDGEDNFAWVALTDIAANTTINFTDSSWQATAFRTTEHLDAGGPLTWTSTGTLSAGSVVSFNGNVAQTWSIGSGNGASAFLNLSSSGDQIFAFQGSNTSPDFVYGLQFAHSAGIVAAPTVSNSTNTTNVPDALSELGGTLFNVGNFDNGYYMGTTTGSKAELLSAIADQANWSRDNAGPLAQTSWVSSMTVTAVPEPKSAAMLLAGLGLIGGMVLRRGGR
;
A
#
# COMPACT_ATOMS: atom_id res chain seq x y z
N MET A 1 25.29 -61.66 5.73
CA MET A 1 25.28 -60.46 6.59
C MET A 1 25.06 -59.23 5.72
N ILE A 2 23.85 -58.65 5.68
CA ILE A 2 23.63 -57.29 5.17
C ILE A 2 22.56 -56.66 6.07
N ARG A 3 22.97 -55.61 6.80
CA ARG A 3 22.16 -54.90 7.79
C ARG A 3 21.18 -53.97 7.06
N LYS A 4 19.89 -54.05 7.40
CA LYS A 4 18.87 -53.10 6.97
C LYS A 4 18.99 -51.83 7.83
N SER A 5 19.58 -50.77 7.28
CA SER A 5 19.59 -49.45 7.90
C SER A 5 18.36 -48.67 7.42
N ILE A 6 17.42 -48.41 8.32
CA ILE A 6 16.30 -47.48 8.08
C ILE A 6 16.74 -46.13 8.65
N LEU A 7 16.85 -45.12 7.79
CA LEU A 7 17.12 -43.74 8.18
C LEU A 7 15.77 -43.00 8.21
N ALA A 8 15.27 -42.70 9.41
CA ALA A 8 14.09 -41.85 9.58
C ALA A 8 14.54 -40.38 9.55
N LEU A 9 14.13 -39.65 8.50
CA LEU A 9 14.33 -38.21 8.39
C LEU A 9 13.20 -37.51 9.16
N LEU A 10 13.48 -37.08 10.39
CA LEU A 10 12.55 -36.29 11.18
C LEU A 10 12.61 -34.83 10.69
N LEU A 11 11.70 -34.45 9.79
CA LEU A 11 11.55 -33.08 9.34
C LEU A 11 10.76 -32.30 10.41
N ALA A 12 11.46 -31.60 11.29
CA ALA A 12 10.85 -30.59 12.15
C ALA A 12 10.42 -29.42 11.25
N ALA A 13 9.14 -29.39 10.85
CA ALA A 13 8.54 -28.20 10.27
C ALA A 13 8.44 -27.14 11.38
N SER A 14 9.48 -26.32 11.52
CA SER A 14 9.33 -25.01 12.15
C SER A 14 8.27 -24.27 11.34
N GLY A 15 7.10 -24.09 11.93
CA GLY A 15 6.00 -23.32 11.36
C GLY A 15 6.40 -21.85 11.24
N VAL A 16 7.20 -21.53 10.23
CA VAL A 16 7.16 -20.19 9.64
C VAL A 16 5.78 -20.13 9.00
N SER A 17 4.84 -19.49 9.68
CA SER A 17 3.63 -19.06 9.01
C SER A 17 4.11 -18.15 7.88
N ALA A 18 4.02 -18.62 6.65
CA ALA A 18 4.18 -17.76 5.49
C ALA A 18 2.97 -16.81 5.55
N HIS A 19 3.16 -15.65 6.17
CA HIS A 19 2.20 -14.58 6.10
C HIS A 19 1.97 -14.25 4.63
N ALA A 20 0.71 -14.13 4.23
CA ALA A 20 0.39 -13.72 2.87
C ALA A 20 1.04 -12.36 2.61
N ALA A 21 1.93 -12.30 1.61
CA ALA A 21 2.53 -11.04 1.18
C ALA A 21 1.42 -10.11 0.66
N LEU A 22 1.43 -8.87 1.13
CA LEU A 22 0.57 -7.82 0.61
C LEU A 22 0.99 -7.49 -0.81
N SER A 23 0.00 -7.31 -1.68
CA SER A 23 0.17 -6.87 -3.05
C SER A 23 0.00 -5.36 -3.18
N ALA A 24 0.53 -4.79 -4.27
CA ALA A 24 0.32 -3.39 -4.57
C ALA A 24 -1.17 -2.99 -4.52
N GLY A 25 -1.45 -1.90 -3.81
CA GLY A 25 -2.80 -1.38 -3.57
C GLY A 25 -3.60 -2.10 -2.49
N ASP A 26 -3.05 -3.10 -1.79
CA ASP A 26 -3.73 -3.72 -0.63
C ASP A 26 -3.91 -2.76 0.54
N ILE A 27 -3.15 -1.66 0.56
CA ILE A 27 -3.41 -0.49 1.40
C ILE A 27 -3.37 0.78 0.55
N ALA A 28 -3.83 1.90 1.11
CA ALA A 28 -3.60 3.23 0.56
C ALA A 28 -3.42 4.26 1.67
N VAL A 29 -2.49 5.21 1.50
CA VAL A 29 -2.36 6.37 2.40
C VAL A 29 -3.46 7.37 2.06
N ILE A 30 -4.18 7.84 3.08
CA ILE A 30 -5.39 8.67 2.93
C ILE A 30 -5.31 9.99 3.70
N ALA A 31 -4.28 10.20 4.49
CA ALA A 31 -4.01 11.48 5.13
C ALA A 31 -2.54 11.61 5.52
N TYR A 32 -2.05 12.84 5.56
CA TYR A 32 -0.72 13.21 6.05
C TYR A 32 -0.74 14.66 6.53
N ASN A 33 0.09 14.97 7.51
CA ASN A 33 0.42 16.33 7.94
C ASN A 33 1.94 16.41 8.10
N THR A 34 2.60 17.32 7.38
CA THR A 34 4.00 17.70 7.66
C THR A 34 4.09 18.88 8.61
N ASP A 35 3.06 19.72 8.67
CA ASP A 35 2.98 20.73 9.71
C ASP A 35 2.62 20.04 11.03
N GLY A 36 3.43 20.23 12.06
CA GLY A 36 3.20 19.66 13.38
C GLY A 36 4.06 18.43 13.68
N GLU A 37 3.43 17.26 13.78
CA GLU A 37 4.08 16.06 14.31
C GLU A 37 4.31 14.93 13.28
N ASP A 38 4.20 15.18 11.97
CA ASP A 38 4.44 14.14 10.95
C ASP A 38 3.48 12.94 11.05
N ASN A 39 2.20 13.23 11.30
CA ASN A 39 1.16 12.22 11.43
C ASN A 39 0.54 11.88 10.08
N PHE A 40 0.13 10.63 9.91
CA PHE A 40 -0.50 10.16 8.68
C PHE A 40 -1.48 9.02 8.97
N ALA A 41 -2.33 8.69 7.99
CA ALA A 41 -3.25 7.58 8.09
C ALA A 41 -3.31 6.79 6.78
N TRP A 42 -3.58 5.49 6.90
CA TRP A 42 -3.76 4.58 5.78
C TRP A 42 -4.94 3.64 6.01
N VAL A 43 -5.52 3.16 4.92
CA VAL A 43 -6.65 2.23 4.92
C VAL A 43 -6.22 0.87 4.38
N ALA A 44 -6.68 -0.21 5.02
CA ALA A 44 -6.58 -1.56 4.45
C ALA A 44 -7.67 -1.74 3.38
N LEU A 45 -7.30 -2.11 2.15
CA LEU A 45 -8.23 -2.38 1.05
C LEU A 45 -8.44 -3.87 0.79
N THR A 46 -7.79 -4.71 1.61
CA THR A 46 -8.00 -6.15 1.74
C THR A 46 -7.89 -6.53 3.22
N ASP A 47 -8.28 -7.75 3.57
CA ASP A 47 -8.03 -8.28 4.92
C ASP A 47 -6.53 -8.53 5.12
N ILE A 48 -5.98 -7.99 6.20
CA ILE A 48 -4.58 -8.16 6.59
C ILE A 48 -4.50 -9.17 7.73
N ALA A 49 -3.70 -10.22 7.55
CA ALA A 49 -3.54 -11.26 8.56
C ALA A 49 -2.91 -10.73 9.86
N ALA A 50 -3.25 -11.33 11.01
CA ALA A 50 -2.61 -11.04 12.29
C ALA A 50 -1.09 -11.23 12.22
N ASN A 51 -0.30 -10.39 12.88
CA ASN A 51 1.17 -10.37 12.84
C ASN A 51 1.79 -9.99 11.48
N THR A 52 1.02 -9.38 10.56
CA THR A 52 1.60 -8.77 9.35
C THR A 52 2.35 -7.50 9.72
N THR A 53 3.54 -7.33 9.16
CA THR A 53 4.37 -6.13 9.32
C THR A 53 4.38 -5.31 8.02
N ILE A 54 4.28 -3.99 8.16
CA ILE A 54 4.40 -3.00 7.07
C ILE A 54 5.40 -1.93 7.50
N ASN A 55 6.36 -1.63 6.63
CA ASN A 55 7.35 -0.57 6.81
C ASN A 55 6.93 0.67 6.03
N PHE A 56 7.15 1.84 6.62
CA PHE A 56 6.87 3.15 6.07
C PHE A 56 8.15 3.98 6.02
N THR A 57 8.35 4.69 4.92
CA THR A 57 9.50 5.57 4.74
C THR A 57 9.19 6.76 3.83
N ASP A 58 9.84 7.87 4.14
CA ASP A 58 9.97 9.07 3.32
C ASP A 58 11.20 9.01 2.43
N SER A 59 11.94 7.91 2.40
CA SER A 59 13.04 7.76 1.46
C SER A 59 12.54 7.66 0.01
N SER A 60 13.07 8.51 -0.86
CA SER A 60 12.80 8.51 -2.30
C SER A 60 13.33 7.25 -2.99
N TRP A 61 12.67 6.85 -4.08
CA TRP A 61 13.11 5.73 -4.90
C TRP A 61 13.96 6.22 -6.08
N GLN A 62 15.18 5.69 -6.22
CA GLN A 62 16.15 6.01 -7.27
C GLN A 62 16.17 4.90 -8.34
N ALA A 63 15.00 4.56 -8.88
CA ALA A 63 14.73 3.51 -9.85
C ALA A 63 15.00 2.06 -9.40
N THR A 64 16.09 1.77 -8.68
CA THR A 64 16.44 0.41 -8.24
C THR A 64 16.70 0.27 -6.74
N ALA A 65 16.77 1.38 -6.01
CA ALA A 65 17.02 1.38 -4.57
C ALA A 65 16.42 2.63 -3.94
N PHE A 66 16.13 2.57 -2.64
CA PHE A 66 15.86 3.78 -1.86
C PHE A 66 17.10 4.68 -1.83
N ARG A 67 16.88 5.99 -1.73
CA ARG A 67 17.98 6.90 -1.38
C ARG A 67 18.45 6.62 0.04
N THR A 68 19.77 6.59 0.18
CA THR A 68 20.47 6.31 1.43
C THR A 68 20.46 7.52 2.36
N THR A 69 20.64 8.75 1.89
CA THR A 69 20.76 9.95 2.76
C THR A 69 19.45 10.44 3.42
N GLU A 70 18.49 9.58 3.70
CA GLU A 70 17.16 9.87 4.23
C GLU A 70 16.82 8.92 5.41
N HIS A 71 15.55 8.89 5.85
CA HIS A 71 15.07 8.16 7.03
C HIS A 71 15.58 6.71 7.17
N LEU A 72 15.72 5.96 6.07
CA LEU A 72 16.19 4.58 6.15
C LEU A 72 17.62 4.41 6.70
N ASP A 73 18.49 5.42 6.54
CA ASP A 73 19.85 5.40 7.13
C ASP A 73 19.90 6.07 8.51
N ALA A 74 18.81 6.72 8.94
CA ALA A 74 18.72 7.50 10.19
C ALA A 74 18.01 6.77 11.34
N GLY A 75 17.81 5.45 11.25
CA GLY A 75 17.08 4.68 12.27
C GLY A 75 16.25 3.51 11.75
N GLY A 76 16.18 3.39 10.41
CA GLY A 76 15.36 2.39 9.74
C GLY A 76 13.93 2.87 9.54
N PRO A 77 13.10 2.11 8.82
CA PRO A 77 11.74 2.54 8.53
C PRO A 77 10.89 2.59 9.80
N LEU A 78 9.85 3.43 9.76
CA LEU A 78 8.75 3.36 10.71
C LEU A 78 7.96 2.09 10.41
N THR A 79 7.76 1.25 11.42
CA THR A 79 7.16 -0.08 11.27
C THR A 79 5.83 -0.14 11.99
N TRP A 80 4.83 -0.69 11.30
CA TRP A 80 3.57 -1.12 11.86
C TRP A 80 3.48 -2.64 11.84
N THR A 81 2.87 -3.23 12.86
CA THR A 81 2.58 -4.66 12.97
C THR A 81 1.16 -4.87 13.49
N SER A 82 0.40 -5.71 12.79
CA SER A 82 -0.96 -6.04 13.21
C SER A 82 -0.96 -6.94 14.44
N THR A 83 -1.75 -6.61 15.47
CA THR A 83 -1.94 -7.43 16.67
C THR A 83 -3.04 -8.49 16.52
N GLY A 84 -3.85 -8.40 15.46
CA GLY A 84 -4.93 -9.33 15.10
C GLY A 84 -5.23 -9.25 13.61
N THR A 85 -6.22 -9.98 13.11
CA THR A 85 -6.67 -9.77 11.72
C THR A 85 -7.26 -8.37 11.61
N LEU A 86 -6.80 -7.60 10.64
CA LEU A 86 -7.32 -6.28 10.33
C LEU A 86 -8.23 -6.40 9.09
N SER A 87 -9.53 -6.14 9.25
CA SER A 87 -10.49 -6.26 8.16
C SER A 87 -10.31 -5.15 7.12
N ALA A 88 -10.61 -5.45 5.86
CA ALA A 88 -10.70 -4.48 4.79
C ALA A 88 -11.63 -3.32 5.20
N GLY A 89 -11.21 -2.09 4.90
CA GLY A 89 -11.86 -0.84 5.28
C GLY A 89 -11.40 -0.26 6.61
N SER A 90 -10.60 -0.97 7.40
CA SER A 90 -10.02 -0.42 8.63
C SER A 90 -9.01 0.68 8.31
N VAL A 91 -9.11 1.82 9.01
CA VAL A 91 -8.14 2.92 8.94
C VAL A 91 -7.22 2.86 10.15
N VAL A 92 -5.92 2.97 9.90
CA VAL A 92 -4.86 3.01 10.90
C VAL A 92 -4.16 4.36 10.82
N SER A 93 -3.97 5.01 11.96
CA SER A 93 -3.32 6.32 12.07
C SER A 93 -2.06 6.21 12.89
N PHE A 94 -1.00 6.89 12.44
CA PHE A 94 0.20 7.15 13.22
C PHE A 94 0.10 8.54 13.84
N ASN A 95 0.14 8.62 15.17
CA ASN A 95 -0.02 9.87 15.92
C ASN A 95 1.29 10.68 16.03
N GLY A 96 2.11 10.65 14.98
CA GLY A 96 3.27 11.52 14.83
C GLY A 96 4.47 11.24 15.75
N ASN A 97 5.51 12.05 15.59
CA ASN A 97 6.84 11.89 16.19
C ASN A 97 6.90 12.23 17.69
N VAL A 98 5.85 12.83 18.27
CA VAL A 98 5.76 13.06 19.72
C VAL A 98 5.10 11.88 20.42
N ALA A 99 3.87 11.52 20.04
CA ALA A 99 3.16 10.41 20.68
C ALA A 99 3.69 9.04 20.23
N GLN A 100 4.08 8.91 18.96
CA GLN A 100 4.63 7.69 18.35
C GLN A 100 3.80 6.45 18.61
N THR A 101 2.48 6.59 18.46
CA THR A 101 1.51 5.52 18.66
C THR A 101 0.74 5.24 17.39
N TRP A 102 0.37 3.97 17.22
CA TRP A 102 -0.56 3.52 16.21
C TRP A 102 -1.96 3.41 16.83
N SER A 103 -3.00 3.88 16.12
CA SER A 103 -4.39 3.78 16.60
C SER A 103 -4.89 2.32 16.68
N ILE A 104 -4.37 1.46 15.81
CA ILE A 104 -4.62 0.01 15.77
C ILE A 104 -3.27 -0.68 15.52
N GLY A 105 -3.03 -1.81 16.17
CA GLY A 105 -1.76 -2.53 16.06
C GLY A 105 -0.65 -1.92 16.92
N SER A 106 0.60 -2.28 16.63
CA SER A 106 1.77 -1.79 17.34
C SER A 106 2.93 -1.56 16.37
N GLY A 107 4.02 -0.96 16.83
CA GLY A 107 5.15 -0.63 15.99
C GLY A 107 6.39 -0.30 16.79
N ASN A 108 7.50 -0.03 16.10
CA ASN A 108 8.66 0.57 16.73
C ASN A 108 8.33 2.03 17.11
N GLY A 109 8.54 2.35 18.38
CA GLY A 109 8.51 3.70 18.92
C GLY A 109 9.92 4.12 19.34
N ALA A 110 10.22 5.40 19.14
CA ALA A 110 11.37 6.20 19.57
C ALA A 110 12.68 6.12 18.77
N SER A 111 12.87 5.21 17.80
CA SER A 111 14.12 5.13 17.02
C SER A 111 13.98 5.17 15.49
N ALA A 112 12.76 5.18 14.97
CA ALA A 112 12.47 5.28 13.54
C ALA A 112 11.49 6.44 13.33
N PHE A 113 12.01 7.59 12.91
CA PHE A 113 11.24 8.82 12.74
C PHE A 113 11.01 9.06 11.26
N LEU A 114 9.75 9.03 10.85
CA LEU A 114 9.32 9.54 9.56
C LEU A 114 9.30 11.07 9.67
N ASN A 115 10.30 11.76 9.12
CA ASN A 115 10.43 13.22 9.24
C ASN A 115 9.96 13.87 7.95
N LEU A 116 8.65 14.13 7.86
CA LEU A 116 8.03 14.65 6.65
C LEU A 116 8.34 16.15 6.52
N SER A 117 8.92 16.52 5.39
CA SER A 117 9.30 17.90 5.09
C SER A 117 8.10 18.70 4.59
N SER A 118 7.98 19.97 5.03
CA SER A 118 7.07 20.95 4.41
C SER A 118 7.58 21.47 3.06
N SER A 119 8.79 21.11 2.64
CA SER A 119 9.15 21.21 1.21
C SER A 119 8.65 20.00 0.41
N GLY A 120 8.13 19.01 1.12
CA GLY A 120 7.46 17.82 0.66
C GLY A 120 8.36 16.60 0.44
N ASP A 121 7.75 15.43 0.56
CA ASP A 121 8.37 14.11 0.46
C ASP A 121 7.44 13.10 -0.23
N GLN A 122 7.73 11.82 0.00
CA GLN A 122 6.92 10.65 -0.28
C GLN A 122 6.60 9.92 1.03
N ILE A 123 5.61 9.03 1.00
CA ILE A 123 5.43 7.96 1.97
C ILE A 123 5.28 6.67 1.18
N PHE A 124 6.31 5.83 1.22
CA PHE A 124 6.24 4.47 0.69
C PHE A 124 5.89 3.48 1.80
N ALA A 125 4.98 2.57 1.49
CA ALA A 125 4.67 1.41 2.30
C ALA A 125 5.18 0.13 1.61
N PHE A 126 5.92 -0.69 2.35
CA PHE A 126 6.54 -1.91 1.82
C PHE A 126 6.67 -3.00 2.87
N GLN A 127 6.82 -4.25 2.42
CA GLN A 127 7.27 -5.38 3.24
C GLN A 127 8.70 -5.77 2.87
N GLY A 128 9.31 -6.66 3.64
CA GLY A 128 10.70 -7.09 3.41
C GLY A 128 11.74 -6.08 3.91
N SER A 129 12.93 -6.09 3.31
CA SER A 129 14.06 -5.24 3.70
C SER A 129 14.18 -3.99 2.83
N ASN A 130 14.88 -2.97 3.31
CA ASN A 130 15.18 -1.74 2.55
C ASN A 130 15.92 -2.02 1.23
N THR A 131 16.70 -3.12 1.17
CA THR A 131 17.47 -3.52 -0.01
C THR A 131 16.72 -4.44 -0.97
N SER A 132 15.57 -4.97 -0.55
CA SER A 132 14.69 -5.82 -1.36
C SER A 132 13.24 -5.60 -0.91
N PRO A 133 12.69 -4.39 -1.14
CA PRO A 133 11.36 -4.05 -0.67
C PRO A 133 10.26 -4.65 -1.57
N ASP A 134 9.25 -5.23 -0.94
CA ASP A 134 7.99 -5.59 -1.58
C ASP A 134 7.01 -4.41 -1.43
N PHE A 135 6.97 -3.54 -2.44
CA PHE A 135 6.15 -2.31 -2.38
C PHE A 135 4.64 -2.61 -2.38
N VAL A 136 3.93 -1.97 -1.47
CA VAL A 136 2.47 -2.09 -1.30
C VAL A 136 1.76 -0.81 -1.74
N TYR A 137 2.30 0.37 -1.41
CA TYR A 137 1.71 1.65 -1.80
C TYR A 137 2.75 2.78 -1.78
N GLY A 138 2.48 3.87 -2.48
CA GLY A 138 3.22 5.12 -2.34
C GLY A 138 2.32 6.36 -2.46
N LEU A 139 2.58 7.36 -1.64
CA LEU A 139 2.04 8.71 -1.75
C LEU A 139 3.20 9.67 -2.00
N GLN A 140 3.05 10.64 -2.89
CA GLN A 140 4.01 11.71 -3.13
C GLN A 140 3.30 13.05 -2.96
N PHE A 141 3.88 13.96 -2.18
CA PHE A 141 3.27 15.27 -1.88
C PHE A 141 4.24 16.45 -1.99
N ALA A 142 5.38 16.28 -2.64
CA ALA A 142 6.41 17.32 -2.75
C ALA A 142 6.35 18.23 -3.97
N HIS A 143 5.83 17.75 -5.09
CA HIS A 143 5.70 18.58 -6.29
C HIS A 143 4.64 18.00 -7.21
N SER A 144 3.96 18.84 -8.00
CA SER A 144 3.05 18.36 -9.05
C SER A 144 3.73 17.48 -10.12
N ALA A 145 5.06 17.44 -10.14
CA ALA A 145 5.92 16.62 -10.99
C ALA A 145 6.92 15.81 -10.16
N GLY A 146 6.57 15.52 -8.90
CA GLY A 146 7.43 14.83 -7.94
C GLY A 146 7.65 13.35 -8.28
N ILE A 147 6.81 12.78 -9.14
CA ILE A 147 7.06 11.47 -9.73
C ILE A 147 7.81 11.66 -11.05
N VAL A 148 8.99 11.06 -11.13
CA VAL A 148 9.89 11.17 -12.29
C VAL A 148 9.83 9.88 -13.09
N ALA A 149 9.49 9.99 -14.38
CA ALA A 149 9.44 8.86 -15.29
C ALA A 149 10.84 8.37 -15.71
N ALA A 150 10.97 7.06 -15.90
CA ALA A 150 12.15 6.47 -16.53
C ALA A 150 12.36 7.03 -17.96
N PRO A 151 13.61 7.18 -18.43
CA PRO A 151 14.85 6.69 -17.82
C PRO A 151 15.50 7.68 -16.85
N THR A 152 14.90 8.83 -16.56
CA THR A 152 15.47 9.81 -15.62
C THR A 152 15.39 9.25 -14.20
N VAL A 153 16.52 9.22 -13.50
CA VAL A 153 16.59 8.76 -12.11
C VAL A 153 16.35 9.95 -11.17
N SER A 154 15.51 9.75 -10.16
CA SER A 154 15.31 10.73 -9.10
C SER A 154 16.63 11.06 -8.41
N ASN A 155 16.91 12.35 -8.25
CA ASN A 155 18.14 12.86 -7.64
C ASN A 155 17.88 13.94 -6.56
N SER A 156 16.62 14.16 -6.19
CA SER A 156 16.20 15.05 -5.09
C SER A 156 15.33 14.33 -4.07
N THR A 157 15.31 14.80 -2.82
CA THR A 157 14.47 14.30 -1.70
C THR A 157 12.98 14.45 -2.02
N ASN A 158 12.68 15.46 -2.82
CA ASN A 158 11.34 15.87 -3.22
C ASN A 158 10.88 15.19 -4.53
N THR A 159 11.65 14.25 -5.06
CA THR A 159 11.29 13.51 -6.26
C THR A 159 11.45 12.01 -6.04
N THR A 160 10.69 11.20 -6.75
CA THR A 160 10.79 9.74 -6.68
C THR A 160 10.50 9.11 -8.03
N ASN A 161 11.19 8.00 -8.36
CA ASN A 161 10.76 7.16 -9.46
C ASN A 161 9.62 6.23 -9.03
N VAL A 162 8.89 5.66 -9.99
CA VAL A 162 7.90 4.61 -9.74
C VAL A 162 8.64 3.27 -9.52
N PRO A 163 8.52 2.61 -8.35
CA PRO A 163 8.99 1.23 -8.21
C PRO A 163 8.23 0.28 -9.13
N ASP A 164 8.88 -0.78 -9.63
CA ASP A 164 8.30 -1.69 -10.64
C ASP A 164 6.96 -2.34 -10.21
N ALA A 165 6.74 -2.52 -8.90
CA ALA A 165 5.50 -3.08 -8.36
C ALA A 165 4.34 -2.06 -8.28
N LEU A 166 4.63 -0.75 -8.39
CA LEU A 166 3.64 0.32 -8.28
C LEU A 166 3.33 0.95 -9.65
N SER A 167 2.22 1.68 -9.71
CA SER A 167 1.76 2.34 -10.93
C SER A 167 0.94 3.58 -10.60
N GLU A 168 1.23 4.69 -11.29
CA GLU A 168 0.39 5.89 -11.24
C GLU A 168 -1.00 5.63 -11.83
N LEU A 169 -1.06 4.96 -12.98
CA LEU A 169 -2.32 4.60 -13.62
C LEU A 169 -3.14 3.60 -12.79
N GLY A 170 -2.46 2.74 -12.02
CA GLY A 170 -3.10 1.80 -11.10
C GLY A 170 -3.51 2.42 -9.77
N GLY A 171 -3.16 3.68 -9.50
CA GLY A 171 -3.43 4.35 -8.23
C GLY A 171 -2.65 3.80 -7.04
N THR A 172 -1.59 3.01 -7.28
CA THR A 172 -0.76 2.40 -6.22
C THR A 172 0.49 3.24 -5.91
N LEU A 173 0.81 4.21 -6.75
CA LEU A 173 1.65 5.36 -6.42
C LEU A 173 0.90 6.62 -6.85
N PHE A 174 0.54 7.49 -5.90
CA PHE A 174 -0.27 8.67 -6.18
C PHE A 174 0.47 9.96 -5.82
N ASN A 175 0.42 10.94 -6.72
CA ASN A 175 0.89 12.29 -6.45
C ASN A 175 -0.28 13.21 -6.08
N VAL A 176 -0.33 13.64 -4.82
CA VAL A 176 -1.38 14.50 -4.27
C VAL A 176 -1.12 16.00 -4.52
N GLY A 177 0.06 16.37 -5.00
CA GLY A 177 0.45 17.74 -5.34
C GLY A 177 1.65 18.24 -4.54
N ASN A 178 1.74 19.56 -4.37
CA ASN A 178 2.75 20.21 -3.51
C ASN A 178 2.04 20.90 -2.35
N PHE A 179 1.73 20.12 -1.30
CA PHE A 179 1.04 20.62 -0.13
C PHE A 179 1.55 19.96 1.13
N ASP A 180 1.70 20.75 2.19
CA ASP A 180 2.26 20.33 3.47
C ASP A 180 1.32 19.32 4.16
N ASN A 181 0.02 19.49 3.96
CA ASN A 181 -0.98 18.66 4.62
C ASN A 181 -2.06 18.26 3.62
N GLY A 182 -2.62 17.06 3.80
CA GLY A 182 -3.73 16.61 3.01
C GLY A 182 -4.49 15.44 3.62
N TYR A 183 -5.80 15.39 3.37
CA TYR A 183 -6.61 14.20 3.66
C TYR A 183 -7.68 13.95 2.60
N TYR A 184 -7.99 12.67 2.41
CA TYR A 184 -9.00 12.18 1.50
C TYR A 184 -10.42 12.47 1.99
N MET A 185 -11.27 12.91 1.07
CA MET A 185 -12.68 13.31 1.27
C MET A 185 -13.65 12.66 0.27
N GLY A 186 -13.16 11.76 -0.58
CA GLY A 186 -13.97 11.11 -1.61
C GLY A 186 -14.89 10.01 -1.06
N THR A 187 -15.35 9.13 -1.96
CA THR A 187 -16.18 7.98 -1.58
C THR A 187 -15.46 7.06 -0.60
N THR A 188 -16.17 6.61 0.44
CA THR A 188 -15.67 5.64 1.42
C THR A 188 -16.33 4.27 1.24
N THR A 189 -17.10 4.08 0.17
CA THR A 189 -17.71 2.79 -0.19
C THR A 189 -17.41 2.44 -1.63
N GLY A 190 -16.94 1.22 -1.86
CA GLY A 190 -16.67 0.70 -3.19
C GLY A 190 -15.78 -0.55 -3.16
N SER A 191 -15.53 -1.13 -4.31
CA SER A 191 -14.52 -2.17 -4.45
C SER A 191 -13.11 -1.60 -4.23
N LYS A 192 -12.14 -2.47 -3.96
CA LYS A 192 -10.71 -2.10 -3.84
C LYS A 192 -10.27 -1.20 -5.01
N ALA A 193 -10.64 -1.55 -6.24
CA ALA A 193 -10.24 -0.79 -7.44
C ALA A 193 -10.91 0.60 -7.50
N GLU A 194 -12.19 0.68 -7.17
CA GLU A 194 -12.91 1.96 -7.15
C GLU A 194 -12.37 2.89 -6.05
N LEU A 195 -12.08 2.34 -4.86
CA LEU A 195 -11.49 3.11 -3.76
C LEU A 195 -10.06 3.56 -4.10
N LEU A 196 -9.21 2.70 -4.67
CA LEU A 196 -7.87 3.10 -5.14
C LEU A 196 -7.95 4.24 -6.18
N SER A 197 -8.84 4.11 -7.17
CA SER A 197 -9.02 5.13 -8.19
C SER A 197 -9.52 6.45 -7.60
N ALA A 198 -10.42 6.40 -6.62
CA ALA A 198 -10.93 7.60 -5.97
C ALA A 198 -9.86 8.26 -5.08
N ILE A 199 -9.09 7.47 -4.33
CA ILE A 199 -7.96 7.96 -3.52
C ILE A 199 -6.88 8.58 -4.41
N ALA A 200 -6.63 8.01 -5.58
CA ALA A 200 -5.66 8.53 -6.55
C ALA A 200 -6.17 9.70 -7.40
N ASP A 201 -7.25 10.36 -7.00
CA ASP A 201 -7.79 11.56 -7.64
C ASP A 201 -7.63 12.77 -6.72
N GLN A 202 -6.82 13.74 -7.14
CA GLN A 202 -6.57 14.97 -6.38
C GLN A 202 -7.84 15.79 -6.08
N ALA A 203 -8.90 15.64 -6.88
CA ALA A 203 -10.17 16.31 -6.63
C ALA A 203 -10.87 15.81 -5.35
N ASN A 204 -10.50 14.62 -4.88
CA ASN A 204 -11.03 14.01 -3.66
C ASN A 204 -10.18 14.33 -2.41
N TRP A 205 -9.27 15.31 -2.46
CA TRP A 205 -8.41 15.68 -1.34
C TRP A 205 -8.58 17.13 -0.91
N SER A 206 -8.74 17.36 0.40
CA SER A 206 -8.49 18.67 1.01
C SER A 206 -7.02 18.78 1.33
N ARG A 207 -6.41 19.93 1.01
CA ARG A 207 -4.97 20.18 1.11
C ARG A 207 -4.71 21.58 1.64
N ASP A 208 -3.67 21.76 2.44
CA ASP A 208 -3.35 23.04 3.11
C ASP A 208 -1.85 23.18 3.44
N ASN A 209 -1.35 24.43 3.47
CA ASN A 209 0.06 24.79 3.77
C ASN A 209 0.20 25.73 4.99
N ALA A 210 -0.89 26.01 5.71
CA ALA A 210 -0.88 26.98 6.80
C ALA A 210 -0.77 26.31 8.17
N GLY A 211 -1.15 25.03 8.29
CA GLY A 211 -0.95 24.25 9.50
C GLY A 211 -1.57 22.85 9.44
N PRO A 212 -1.36 22.02 10.49
CA PRO A 212 -1.87 20.65 10.52
C PRO A 212 -3.39 20.61 10.35
N LEU A 213 -3.84 19.71 9.50
CA LEU A 213 -5.26 19.40 9.36
C LEU A 213 -5.71 18.52 10.53
N ALA A 214 -6.83 18.87 11.16
CA ALA A 214 -7.32 18.15 12.33
C ALA A 214 -7.64 16.68 11.99
N GLN A 215 -7.01 15.74 12.71
CA GLN A 215 -7.21 14.30 12.50
C GLN A 215 -8.67 13.85 12.68
N THR A 216 -9.49 14.61 13.40
CA THR A 216 -10.94 14.38 13.53
C THR A 216 -11.69 14.53 12.20
N SER A 217 -11.08 15.14 11.19
CA SER A 217 -11.64 15.28 9.83
C SER A 217 -11.25 14.12 8.92
N TRP A 218 -10.30 13.28 9.33
CA TRP A 218 -9.85 12.14 8.53
C TRP A 218 -10.90 11.03 8.53
N VAL A 219 -10.98 10.32 7.40
CA VAL A 219 -11.83 9.13 7.30
C VAL A 219 -11.42 8.11 8.37
N SER A 220 -12.37 7.67 9.20
CA SER A 220 -12.12 6.72 10.29
C SER A 220 -12.35 5.26 9.90
N SER A 221 -13.08 5.00 8.81
CA SER A 221 -13.27 3.68 8.21
C SER A 221 -13.83 3.80 6.79
N MET A 222 -13.65 2.75 5.99
CA MET A 222 -14.25 2.57 4.67
C MET A 222 -15.04 1.26 4.61
N THR A 223 -15.92 1.14 3.62
CA THR A 223 -16.66 -0.09 3.30
C THR A 223 -16.12 -0.65 1.98
N VAL A 224 -15.27 -1.67 2.07
CA VAL A 224 -14.74 -2.37 0.90
C VAL A 224 -15.74 -3.44 0.47
N THR A 225 -16.35 -3.27 -0.70
CA THR A 225 -17.31 -4.23 -1.25
C THR A 225 -16.58 -5.29 -2.06
N ALA A 226 -17.03 -6.55 -1.94
CA ALA A 226 -16.59 -7.59 -2.86
C ALA A 226 -16.95 -7.23 -4.30
N VAL A 227 -16.04 -7.51 -5.23
CA VAL A 227 -16.37 -7.43 -6.67
C VAL A 227 -17.40 -8.54 -6.95
N PRO A 228 -18.59 -8.23 -7.47
CA PRO A 228 -19.55 -9.27 -7.83
C PRO A 228 -18.90 -10.22 -8.82
N GLU A 229 -18.79 -11.51 -8.50
CA GLU A 229 -18.34 -12.48 -9.49
C GLU A 229 -19.26 -12.39 -10.72
N PRO A 230 -18.73 -12.37 -11.95
CA PRO A 230 -19.57 -12.55 -13.12
C PRO A 230 -20.25 -13.90 -12.96
N LYS A 231 -21.55 -13.89 -12.63
CA LYS A 231 -22.32 -15.10 -12.32
C LYS A 231 -22.00 -16.15 -13.37
N SER A 232 -21.38 -17.26 -12.95
CA SER A 232 -20.86 -18.31 -13.83
C SER A 232 -21.87 -18.83 -14.85
N ALA A 233 -23.18 -18.64 -14.61
CA ALA A 233 -24.25 -18.89 -15.56
C ALA A 233 -24.16 -18.04 -16.84
N ALA A 234 -23.78 -16.77 -16.79
CA ALA A 234 -23.68 -15.90 -17.97
C ALA A 234 -22.49 -16.25 -18.87
N MET A 235 -21.35 -16.63 -18.27
CA MET A 235 -20.18 -17.09 -19.03
C MET A 235 -20.35 -18.51 -19.57
N LEU A 236 -21.03 -19.39 -18.83
CA LEU A 236 -21.36 -20.74 -19.30
C LEU A 236 -22.36 -20.70 -20.47
N LEU A 237 -23.36 -19.80 -20.43
CA LEU A 237 -24.33 -19.64 -21.53
C LEU A 237 -23.69 -19.02 -22.79
N ALA A 238 -22.78 -18.06 -22.63
CA ALA A 238 -22.00 -17.52 -23.75
C ALA A 238 -21.07 -18.57 -24.36
N GLY A 239 -20.44 -19.42 -23.53
CA GLY A 239 -19.63 -20.56 -23.99
C GLY A 239 -20.45 -21.65 -24.69
N LEU A 240 -21.63 -22.02 -24.16
CA LEU A 240 -22.51 -23.01 -24.78
C LEU A 240 -23.19 -22.49 -26.05
N GLY A 241 -23.49 -21.18 -26.15
CA GLY A 241 -24.05 -20.57 -27.36
C GLY A 241 -23.08 -20.62 -28.55
N LEU A 242 -21.79 -20.44 -28.30
CA LEU A 242 -20.72 -20.58 -29.29
C LEU A 242 -20.54 -22.02 -29.77
N ILE A 243 -20.66 -23.00 -28.87
CA ILE A 243 -20.55 -24.43 -29.23
C ILE A 243 -21.82 -24.93 -29.94
N GLY A 244 -23.01 -24.52 -29.49
CA GLY A 244 -24.29 -24.86 -30.13
C GLY A 244 -24.43 -24.30 -31.55
N GLY A 245 -23.95 -23.08 -31.80
CA GLY A 245 -23.91 -22.46 -33.12
C GLY A 245 -22.95 -23.15 -34.11
N MET A 246 -21.85 -23.75 -33.61
CA MET A 246 -20.89 -24.49 -34.44
C MET A 246 -21.39 -25.89 -34.83
N VAL A 247 -22.21 -26.54 -33.99
CA VAL A 247 -22.78 -27.87 -34.28
C VAL A 247 -23.91 -27.80 -35.32
N LEU A 248 -24.77 -26.77 -35.27
CA LEU A 248 -25.88 -26.63 -36.22
C LEU A 248 -25.44 -26.24 -37.65
N ARG A 249 -24.22 -25.72 -37.84
CA ARG A 249 -23.70 -25.32 -39.16
C ARG A 249 -23.07 -26.47 -39.96
N ARG A 250 -22.86 -27.64 -39.36
CA ARG A 250 -22.23 -28.82 -40.01
C ARG A 250 -23.21 -29.93 -40.40
N GLY A 251 -24.50 -29.83 -40.05
CA GLY A 251 -25.52 -30.86 -40.35
C GLY A 251 -26.37 -30.61 -41.61
N GLY A 252 -26.09 -29.57 -42.39
CA GLY A 252 -26.90 -29.17 -43.55
C GLY A 252 -26.13 -29.19 -44.86
N ARG A 253 -25.74 -30.38 -45.35
CA ARG A 253 -25.47 -30.69 -46.76
C ARG A 253 -25.69 -32.18 -47.00
#